data_AF-W2YZY4-F1
#
_entry.id   AF-W2YZY4-F1
#
_cell.length_a   1.000
_cell.length_b   1.000
_cell.length_c   1.000
_cell.angle_alpha   90.00
_cell.angle_beta   90.00
_cell.angle_gamma   90.00
#
_symmetry.space_group_name_H-M   'P 1'
#
loop_
_entity.id
_entity.type
_entity.pdbx_description
1 polymer ?
#
loop_
_entity_poly.entity_id
_entity_poly.type
_entity_poly.pdbx_seq_one_letter_code
_entity_poly.pdbx_strand_id
1 'polypeptide(L)'
;MTDSTDELLVEGVEALEKYLDDHEVANAKLKQGFLMLTKAKLRLPEHALTEISYHEEFVASRVVALDSGGNWRIQDASEETVQERSSGDSIRHRRAAKNCQEEPRNTNVGMNADTLLWFSSLPPSDLRLAQKQFSNGLQALLVAAASAHKVQRAVYGVTSTRP
;
A
#
# COMPACT_ATOMS: atom_id res chain seq x y z
N MET A 1 -26.81 -20.63 -25.61
CA MET A 1 -25.86 -19.48 -25.65
C MET A 1 -26.30 -18.34 -24.75
N THR A 2 -27.59 -18.25 -24.37
CA THR A 2 -28.13 -17.26 -23.42
C THR A 2 -27.76 -17.56 -21.97
N ASP A 3 -27.75 -18.84 -21.58
CA ASP A 3 -27.54 -19.22 -20.18
C ASP A 3 -26.15 -18.81 -19.66
N SER A 4 -25.11 -18.93 -20.47
CA SER A 4 -23.74 -18.52 -20.09
C SER A 4 -23.57 -17.01 -20.00
N THR A 5 -24.31 -16.23 -20.80
CA THR A 5 -24.26 -14.76 -20.71
C THR A 5 -25.05 -14.27 -19.51
N ASP A 6 -26.17 -14.91 -19.20
CA ASP A 6 -26.99 -14.58 -18.04
C ASP A 6 -26.24 -14.90 -16.73
N GLU A 7 -25.52 -16.03 -16.67
CA GLU A 7 -24.62 -16.37 -15.56
C GLU A 7 -23.55 -15.29 -15.33
N LEU A 8 -22.87 -14.83 -16.39
CA LEU A 8 -21.85 -13.78 -16.30
C LEU A 8 -22.44 -12.42 -15.88
N LEU A 9 -23.68 -12.12 -16.28
CA LEU A 9 -24.37 -10.91 -15.85
C LEU A 9 -24.72 -10.97 -14.36
N VAL A 10 -25.21 -12.11 -13.87
CA VAL A 10 -25.48 -12.33 -12.45
C VAL A 10 -24.18 -12.20 -11.64
N GLU A 11 -23.10 -12.88 -12.06
CA GLU A 11 -21.79 -12.77 -11.42
C GLU A 11 -21.29 -11.31 -11.41
N GLY A 12 -21.49 -10.59 -12.52
CA GLY A 12 -21.11 -9.19 -12.63
C GLY A 12 -21.88 -8.28 -11.66
N VAL A 13 -23.17 -8.51 -11.47
CA VAL A 13 -24.01 -7.74 -10.52
C VAL A 13 -23.60 -8.05 -9.07
N GLU A 14 -23.40 -9.32 -8.73
CA GLU A 14 -22.94 -9.73 -7.39
C GLU A 14 -21.55 -9.17 -7.08
N ALA A 15 -20.64 -9.19 -8.06
CA ALA A 15 -19.32 -8.60 -7.92
C ALA A 15 -19.38 -7.07 -7.76
N LEU A 16 -20.35 -6.40 -8.42
CA LEU A 16 -20.54 -4.96 -8.35
C LEU A 16 -21.06 -4.54 -6.98
N GLU A 17 -22.06 -5.26 -6.45
CA GLU A 17 -22.58 -5.03 -5.10
C GLU A 17 -21.45 -5.13 -4.07
N LYS A 18 -20.65 -6.20 -4.16
CA LYS A 18 -19.49 -6.38 -3.29
C LYS A 18 -18.45 -5.26 -3.43
N TYR A 19 -18.19 -4.81 -4.66
CA TYR A 19 -17.28 -3.68 -4.89
C TYR A 19 -17.77 -2.40 -4.21
N LEU A 20 -19.06 -2.10 -4.29
CA LEU A 20 -19.63 -0.91 -3.66
C LEU A 20 -19.48 -0.94 -2.14
N ASP A 21 -19.75 -2.09 -1.52
CA ASP A 21 -19.54 -2.29 -0.08
C ASP A 21 -18.07 -2.12 0.32
N ASP A 22 -17.15 -2.79 -0.39
CA ASP A 22 -15.71 -2.71 -0.14
C ASP A 22 -15.20 -1.27 -0.30
N HIS A 23 -15.69 -0.56 -1.33
CA HIS A 23 -15.34 0.83 -1.62
C HIS A 23 -15.85 1.79 -0.54
N GLU A 24 -17.06 1.57 0.00
CA GLU A 24 -17.58 2.36 1.11
C GLU A 24 -16.72 2.17 2.37
N VAL A 25 -16.35 0.94 2.70
CA VAL A 25 -15.45 0.63 3.82
C VAL A 25 -14.09 1.30 3.65
N ALA A 26 -13.51 1.27 2.45
CA ALA A 26 -12.25 1.94 2.15
C ALA A 26 -12.36 3.47 2.36
N ASN A 27 -13.41 4.08 1.81
CA ASN A 27 -13.66 5.51 1.95
C ASN A 27 -13.89 5.95 3.39
N ALA A 28 -14.63 5.17 4.17
CA ALA A 28 -14.88 5.47 5.58
C ALA A 28 -13.55 5.55 6.38
N LYS A 29 -12.66 4.57 6.17
CA LYS A 29 -11.34 4.54 6.81
C LYS A 29 -10.45 5.70 6.37
N LEU A 30 -10.42 6.01 5.08
CA LEU A 30 -9.64 7.14 4.55
C LEU A 30 -10.15 8.49 5.09
N LYS A 31 -11.46 8.72 5.08
CA LYS A 31 -12.09 9.90 5.68
C LYS A 31 -11.75 10.03 7.16
N GLN A 32 -11.78 8.92 7.90
CA GLN A 32 -11.38 8.91 9.31
C GLN A 32 -9.89 9.24 9.49
N GLY A 33 -9.02 8.73 8.62
CA GLY A 33 -7.59 9.09 8.59
C GLY A 33 -7.36 10.58 8.38
N PHE A 34 -8.03 11.17 7.39
CA PHE A 34 -7.97 12.61 7.14
C PHE A 34 -8.49 13.42 8.32
N LEU A 35 -9.60 13.02 8.95
CA LEU A 35 -10.12 13.69 10.13
C LEU A 35 -9.10 13.70 11.29
N MET A 36 -8.45 12.57 11.54
CA MET A 36 -7.43 12.47 12.60
C MET A 36 -6.18 13.29 12.25
N LEU A 37 -5.78 13.32 10.98
CA LEU A 37 -4.69 14.17 10.51
C LEU A 37 -5.00 15.65 10.70
N THR A 38 -6.23 16.08 10.39
CA THR A 38 -6.67 17.47 10.62
C THR A 38 -6.65 17.81 12.11
N LYS A 39 -7.14 16.93 12.99
CA LYS A 39 -7.05 17.12 14.45
C LYS A 39 -5.60 17.23 14.93
N ALA A 40 -4.72 16.41 14.38
CA ALA A 40 -3.29 16.48 14.68
C ALA A 40 -2.68 17.82 14.22
N LYS A 41 -2.99 18.27 13.00
CA LYS A 41 -2.53 19.56 12.46
C LYS A 41 -2.93 20.73 13.36
N LEU A 42 -4.16 20.75 13.88
CA LEU A 42 -4.63 21.80 14.79
C LEU A 42 -3.90 21.84 16.14
N ARG A 43 -3.26 20.74 16.55
CA ARG A 43 -2.49 20.66 17.80
C ARG A 43 -1.01 20.90 17.63
N LEU A 44 -0.53 20.85 16.39
CA LEU A 44 0.87 21.10 16.07
C LEU A 44 1.10 22.60 15.89
N PRO A 45 2.31 23.09 16.20
CA PRO A 45 2.70 24.45 15.84
C PRO A 45 2.56 24.66 14.33
N GLU A 46 2.20 25.88 13.92
CA GLU A 46 1.93 26.24 12.51
C GLU A 46 3.12 25.93 11.58
N HIS A 47 4.34 25.97 12.12
CA HIS A 47 5.58 25.68 11.39
C HIS A 47 5.97 24.19 11.35
N ALA A 48 5.22 23.29 12.01
CA ALA A 48 5.56 21.87 12.05
C ALA A 48 5.21 21.13 10.75
N LEU A 49 4.17 21.57 10.03
CA LEU A 49 3.68 20.93 8.80
C LEU A 49 3.58 21.98 7.67
N THR A 50 4.71 22.59 7.35
CA THR A 50 4.80 23.56 6.24
C THR A 50 5.06 22.85 4.91
N GLU A 51 4.82 23.54 3.79
CA GLU A 51 5.15 23.02 2.46
C GLU A 51 6.63 22.61 2.34
N ILE A 52 7.52 23.31 3.05
CA ILE A 52 8.97 23.04 3.14
C ILE A 52 9.27 21.74 3.92
N SER A 53 8.33 21.27 4.73
CA SER A 53 8.47 20.04 5.52
C SER A 53 8.23 18.77 4.70
N TYR A 54 7.70 18.91 3.49
CA TYR A 54 7.50 17.80 2.56
C TYR A 54 8.65 17.76 1.55
N HIS A 55 9.09 16.55 1.17
CA HIS A 55 10.01 16.40 0.06
C HIS A 55 9.32 16.79 -1.26
N GLU A 56 10.06 17.45 -2.14
CA GLU A 56 9.60 17.87 -3.47
C GLU A 56 9.21 16.66 -4.34
N GLU A 57 9.91 15.54 -4.16
CA GLU A 57 9.60 14.26 -4.78
C GLU A 57 8.99 13.29 -3.75
N PHE A 58 7.83 12.74 -4.10
CA PHE A 58 7.18 11.70 -3.30
C PHE A 58 7.60 10.33 -3.81
N VAL A 59 8.38 9.61 -3.00
CA VAL A 59 8.62 8.18 -3.21
C VAL A 59 7.53 7.39 -2.52
N ALA A 60 6.86 6.51 -3.26
CA ALA A 60 5.89 5.60 -2.67
C ALA A 60 6.59 4.69 -1.66
N SER A 61 6.21 4.78 -0.39
CA SER A 61 6.76 3.91 0.67
C SER A 61 6.21 2.49 0.58
N ARG A 62 5.01 2.34 0.00
CA ARG A 62 4.32 1.06 -0.16
C ARG A 62 3.86 0.88 -1.59
N VAL A 63 3.96 -0.35 -2.05
CA VAL A 63 3.64 -0.80 -3.40
C VAL A 63 2.64 -1.95 -3.34
N VAL A 64 1.87 -2.11 -4.41
CA VAL A 64 0.95 -3.24 -4.56
C VAL A 64 1.59 -4.23 -5.54
N ALA A 65 1.83 -5.44 -5.07
CA ALA A 65 2.38 -6.51 -5.89
C ALA A 65 1.45 -7.71 -5.93
N LEU A 66 1.56 -8.49 -7.00
CA LEU A 66 0.88 -9.76 -7.12
C LEU A 66 1.76 -10.86 -6.52
N ASP A 67 1.23 -11.59 -5.54
CA ASP A 67 1.91 -12.74 -4.95
C ASP A 67 1.93 -13.93 -5.91
N SER A 68 2.79 -14.93 -5.67
CA SER A 68 2.86 -16.17 -6.44
C SER A 68 1.54 -16.97 -6.44
N GLY A 69 0.68 -16.72 -5.44
CA GLY A 69 -0.68 -17.25 -5.37
C GLY A 69 -1.72 -16.48 -6.18
N GLY A 70 -1.34 -15.44 -6.93
CA GLY A 70 -2.26 -14.59 -7.70
C GLY A 70 -3.06 -13.62 -6.83
N ASN A 71 -2.64 -13.37 -5.59
CA ASN A 71 -3.31 -12.45 -4.67
C ASN A 71 -2.56 -11.13 -4.60
N TRP A 72 -3.29 -10.02 -4.68
CA TRP A 72 -2.72 -8.69 -4.50
C TRP A 72 -2.36 -8.46 -3.02
N ARG A 73 -1.15 -7.95 -2.77
CA ARG A 73 -0.69 -7.61 -1.42
C ARG A 73 0.04 -6.27 -1.41
N ILE A 74 -0.10 -5.54 -0.30
CA ILE A 74 0.67 -4.33 -0.06
C ILE A 74 2.01 -4.75 0.56
N GLN A 75 3.10 -4.24 0.00
CA GLN A 75 4.47 -4.47 0.46
C GLN A 75 5.18 -3.13 0.63
N ASP A 76 6.27 -3.11 1.40
CA ASP A 76 7.14 -1.93 1.44
C ASP A 76 7.98 -1.88 0.16
N ALA A 77 8.17 -0.68 -0.41
CA ALA A 77 8.85 -0.50 -1.70
C ALA A 77 10.31 -0.98 -1.70
N SER A 78 10.96 -1.02 -0.53
CA SER A 78 12.30 -1.58 -0.36
C SER A 78 12.37 -3.10 -0.52
N GLU A 79 11.25 -3.82 -0.34
CA GLU A 79 11.22 -5.29 -0.48
C GLU A 79 11.15 -5.72 -1.95
N GLU A 80 10.54 -4.90 -2.81
CA GLU A 80 10.42 -5.16 -4.25
C GLU A 80 11.79 -5.09 -4.94
N THR A 81 12.63 -4.11 -4.56
CA THR A 81 14.01 -4.00 -5.05
C THR A 81 14.91 -5.15 -4.60
N VAL A 82 14.58 -5.83 -3.50
CA VAL A 82 15.31 -7.03 -3.05
C VAL A 82 14.87 -8.27 -3.84
N GLN A 83 13.58 -8.40 -4.18
CA GLN A 83 13.10 -9.54 -4.99
C GLN A 83 13.59 -9.49 -6.43
N GLU A 84 13.64 -8.32 -7.08
CA GLU A 84 14.25 -8.19 -8.41
C GLU A 84 15.74 -8.53 -8.41
N ARG A 85 16.46 -8.24 -7.31
CA ARG A 85 17.90 -8.56 -7.17
C ARG A 85 18.17 -9.98 -6.67
N SER A 86 17.16 -10.68 -6.14
CA SER A 86 17.28 -12.02 -5.57
C SER A 86 17.17 -13.15 -6.61
N SER A 87 16.87 -12.82 -7.87
CA SER A 87 16.82 -13.81 -8.96
C SER A 87 18.20 -14.20 -9.52
N GLY A 88 19.28 -13.90 -8.79
CA GLY A 88 20.64 -14.18 -9.23
C GLY A 88 21.63 -14.13 -8.08
N ASP A 89 22.03 -15.32 -7.64
CA ASP A 89 23.30 -15.64 -6.98
C ASP A 89 23.28 -15.85 -5.46
N SER A 90 23.14 -17.13 -5.09
CA SER A 90 23.36 -17.66 -3.76
C SER A 90 24.87 -17.83 -3.53
N ILE A 91 25.54 -16.80 -2.99
CA ILE A 91 26.94 -16.95 -2.56
C ILE A 91 27.01 -17.15 -1.05
N ARG A 92 27.27 -18.43 -0.72
CA ARG A 92 27.45 -19.00 0.61
C ARG A 92 28.56 -18.32 1.40
N HIS A 93 28.32 -18.21 2.71
CA HIS A 93 29.27 -17.86 3.75
C HIS A 93 30.67 -18.48 3.59
N ARG A 94 31.72 -17.66 3.64
CA ARG A 94 33.06 -18.09 4.04
C ARG A 94 33.60 -17.16 5.12
N ARG A 95 33.76 -17.69 6.33
CA ARG A 95 34.47 -17.04 7.44
C ARG A 95 35.96 -16.95 7.10
N ALA A 96 36.56 -15.77 7.20
CA ALA A 96 37.94 -15.55 7.67
C ALA A 96 38.19 -14.04 7.82
N ALA A 97 38.55 -13.63 9.04
CA ALA A 97 38.91 -12.26 9.40
C ALA A 97 40.27 -11.85 8.83
N LYS A 98 40.42 -10.58 8.38
CA LYS A 98 41.45 -9.62 8.86
C LYS A 98 41.35 -8.25 8.14
N ASN A 99 41.09 -7.22 8.94
CA ASN A 99 41.36 -5.78 8.78
C ASN A 99 41.78 -5.24 7.40
N CYS A 100 40.90 -4.45 6.78
CA CYS A 100 41.24 -3.14 6.23
C CYS A 100 40.01 -2.23 6.43
N GLN A 101 40.25 -1.07 7.04
CA GLN A 101 39.27 0.00 7.12
C GLN A 101 38.98 0.51 5.71
N GLU A 102 37.74 0.37 5.29
CA GLU A 102 37.01 1.31 4.46
C GLU A 102 35.56 1.03 4.82
N GLU A 103 34.94 1.91 5.60
CA GLU A 103 33.49 1.83 5.77
C GLU A 103 32.86 2.09 4.41
N PRO A 104 32.19 1.11 3.77
CA PRO A 104 31.17 1.51 2.82
C PRO A 104 30.16 2.26 3.68
N ARG A 105 29.87 3.52 3.33
CA ARG A 105 28.65 4.20 3.77
C ARG A 105 27.45 3.43 3.20
N ASN A 106 27.20 2.26 3.78
CA ASN A 106 25.91 1.65 3.81
C ASN A 106 25.10 2.53 4.76
N THR A 107 24.49 3.59 4.23
CA THR A 107 23.25 4.12 4.79
C THR A 107 22.12 3.12 4.56
N ASN A 108 22.36 1.85 4.94
CA ASN A 108 21.32 0.89 5.26
C ASN A 108 21.04 1.07 6.75
N VAL A 109 20.60 2.27 7.12
CA VAL A 109 19.72 2.33 8.27
C VAL A 109 18.45 1.68 7.76
N GLY A 110 18.24 0.42 8.14
CA GLY A 110 16.94 -0.23 8.15
C GLY A 110 16.01 0.53 9.09
N MET A 111 15.73 1.78 8.74
CA MET A 111 14.59 2.52 9.24
C MET A 111 13.42 1.85 8.55
N ASN A 112 12.82 0.88 9.25
CA ASN A 112 11.42 0.58 9.09
C ASN A 112 10.72 1.94 8.95
N ALA A 113 10.27 2.27 7.73
CA ALA A 113 9.77 3.58 7.34
C ALA A 113 8.42 3.92 8.00
N ASP A 114 8.11 3.25 9.11
CA ASP A 114 6.88 3.39 9.87
C ASP A 114 6.96 4.48 10.94
N THR A 115 8.15 5.03 11.22
CA THR A 115 8.26 6.03 12.29
C THR A 115 8.39 7.41 11.68
N LEU A 116 7.26 8.09 11.60
CA LEU A 116 7.17 9.56 11.64
C LEU A 116 8.05 10.08 12.81
N LEU A 117 9.34 10.29 12.56
CA LEU A 117 10.30 10.82 13.51
C LEU A 117 10.08 12.33 13.65
N TRP A 118 8.99 12.71 14.32
CA TRP A 118 8.76 14.11 14.65
C TRP A 118 9.67 14.50 15.82
N PHE A 119 10.27 15.69 15.70
CA PHE A 119 11.26 16.29 16.61
C PHE A 119 10.74 16.62 18.03
N SER A 120 9.74 15.91 18.54
CA SER A 120 9.27 16.05 19.93
C SER A 120 9.20 14.69 20.64
N SER A 121 9.37 14.73 21.96
CA SER A 121 9.49 13.55 22.81
C SER A 121 8.30 12.58 22.77
N LEU A 122 7.12 13.03 22.29
CA LEU A 122 5.98 12.17 21.93
C LEU A 122 5.16 12.82 20.80
N PRO A 123 5.00 12.18 19.62
CA PRO A 123 4.07 12.64 18.60
C PRO A 123 2.63 12.61 19.11
N PRO A 124 1.77 13.56 18.70
CA PRO A 124 0.36 13.56 19.05
C PRO A 124 -0.29 12.21 18.75
N SER A 125 -1.08 11.68 19.69
CA SER A 125 -1.83 10.42 19.53
C SER A 125 -2.62 10.37 18.23
N ASP A 126 -3.14 11.52 17.81
CA ASP A 126 -3.97 11.68 16.61
C ASP A 126 -3.18 11.43 15.33
N LEU A 127 -1.86 11.71 15.29
CA LEU A 127 -1.01 11.35 14.13
C LEU A 127 -0.86 9.84 14.01
N ARG A 128 -0.59 9.14 15.13
CA ARG A 128 -0.50 7.67 15.12
C ARG A 128 -1.82 7.05 14.71
N LEU A 129 -2.94 7.61 15.19
CA LEU A 129 -4.28 7.18 14.78
C LEU A 129 -4.53 7.47 13.30
N ALA A 130 -4.12 8.62 12.77
CA ALA A 130 -4.22 8.95 11.36
C ALA A 130 -3.43 7.95 10.50
N GLN A 131 -2.16 7.69 10.83
CA GLN A 131 -1.31 6.71 10.13
C GLN A 131 -1.93 5.31 10.14
N LYS A 132 -2.47 4.87 11.28
CA LYS A 132 -3.18 3.59 11.39
C LYS A 132 -4.41 3.55 10.48
N GLN A 133 -5.21 4.61 10.47
CA GLN A 133 -6.40 4.68 9.62
C GLN A 133 -6.06 4.73 8.13
N PHE A 134 -5.00 5.44 7.74
CA PHE A 134 -4.51 5.42 6.36
C PHE A 134 -3.99 4.04 5.97
N SER A 135 -3.22 3.37 6.84
CA SER A 135 -2.75 2.00 6.57
C SER A 135 -3.90 1.02 6.37
N ASN A 136 -4.89 1.05 7.27
CA ASN A 136 -6.09 0.21 7.18
C ASN A 136 -6.96 0.59 5.97
N GLY A 137 -7.00 1.87 5.61
CA GLY A 137 -7.71 2.40 4.46
C GLY A 137 -7.08 1.95 3.14
N LEU A 138 -5.75 1.98 3.02
CA LEU A 138 -5.02 1.45 1.87
C LEU A 138 -5.24 -0.06 1.71
N GLN A 139 -5.23 -0.83 2.80
CA GLN A 139 -5.58 -2.25 2.74
C GLN A 139 -7.01 -2.49 2.26
N ALA A 140 -7.98 -1.71 2.76
CA ALA A 140 -9.37 -1.80 2.29
C ALA A 140 -9.51 -1.38 0.82
N LEU A 141 -8.73 -0.38 0.39
CA LEU A 141 -8.69 0.06 -1.01
C LEU A 141 -8.13 -1.02 -1.93
N LEU A 142 -7.14 -1.80 -1.49
CA LEU A 142 -6.67 -2.97 -2.23
C LEU A 142 -7.78 -4.02 -2.40
N VAL A 143 -8.56 -4.28 -1.35
CA VAL A 143 -9.71 -5.20 -1.43
C VAL A 143 -10.75 -4.69 -2.42
N ALA A 144 -11.09 -3.40 -2.35
CA ALA A 144 -11.99 -2.75 -3.30
C ALA A 144 -11.45 -2.79 -4.75
N ALA A 145 -10.15 -2.60 -4.95
CA ALA A 145 -9.54 -2.74 -6.28
C ALA A 145 -9.61 -4.18 -6.79
N ALA A 146 -9.44 -5.17 -5.92
CA ALA A 146 -9.57 -6.59 -6.28
C ALA A 146 -11.02 -6.95 -6.64
N SER A 147 -12.04 -6.41 -5.95
CA SER A 147 -13.44 -6.59 -6.34
C SER A 147 -13.79 -5.84 -7.63
N ALA A 148 -13.27 -4.63 -7.83
CA ALA A 148 -13.40 -3.90 -9.10
C ALA A 148 -12.83 -4.69 -10.28
N HIS A 149 -11.69 -5.36 -10.10
CA HIS A 149 -11.10 -6.23 -11.12
C HIS A 149 -12.01 -7.42 -11.48
N LYS A 150 -12.74 -7.97 -10.52
CA LYS A 150 -13.75 -9.03 -10.79
C LYS A 150 -14.92 -8.50 -11.61
N VAL A 151 -15.43 -7.32 -11.28
CA VAL A 151 -16.47 -6.64 -12.07
C VAL A 151 -15.99 -6.43 -13.51
N GLN A 152 -14.78 -5.89 -13.67
CA GLN A 152 -14.19 -5.69 -14.99
C GLN A 152 -14.11 -7.01 -15.77
N ARG A 153 -13.66 -8.09 -15.14
CA ARG A 153 -13.57 -9.42 -15.78
C ARG A 153 -14.95 -9.93 -16.24
N ALA A 154 -15.97 -9.82 -15.41
CA ALA A 154 -17.33 -10.23 -15.76
C ALA A 154 -17.87 -9.43 -16.95
N VAL A 155 -17.72 -8.09 -16.92
CA VAL A 155 -18.14 -7.20 -18.01
C VAL A 155 -17.41 -7.52 -19.31
N TYR A 156 -16.09 -7.71 -19.27
CA TYR A 156 -15.31 -8.09 -20.45
C TYR A 156 -15.74 -9.44 -21.01
N GLY A 157 -16.05 -10.42 -20.15
CA GLY A 157 -16.59 -11.73 -20.55
C GLY A 157 -17.90 -11.62 -21.33
N VAL A 158 -18.80 -10.73 -20.90
CA VAL A 158 -20.07 -10.46 -21.63
C VAL A 158 -19.81 -9.75 -22.96
N THR A 159 -18.87 -8.80 -23.02
CA THR A 159 -18.57 -8.09 -24.28
C THR A 159 -17.87 -8.97 -25.31
N SER A 160 -17.03 -9.92 -24.87
CA SER A 160 -16.30 -10.84 -25.73
C SER A 160 -17.14 -12.02 -26.25
N THR A 161 -18.32 -12.25 -25.68
CA THR A 161 -19.25 -13.32 -26.09
C THR A 161 -20.28 -12.87 -27.13
N ARG A 162 -20.26 -11.58 -27.53
CA ARG A 162 -21.02 -11.10 -28.69
C ARG A 162 -20.28 -11.43 -30.00
N PRO A 163 -20.92 -12.12 -30.96
CA PRO A 163 -20.36 -12.31 -32.32
C PRO A 163 -20.32 -11.01 -33.13
#